data_AF-A0A812VKI0-F1
#
_entry.id   AF-A0A812VKI0-F1
#
_cell.length_a   1.000
_cell.length_b   1.000
_cell.length_c   1.000
_cell.angle_alpha   90.00
_cell.angle_beta   90.00
_cell.angle_gamma   90.00
#
_symmetry.space_group_name_H-M   'P 1'
#
loop_
_entity.id
_entity.type
_entity.pdbx_description
1 polymer ?
#
loop_
_entity_poly.entity_id
_entity_poly.type
_entity_poly.pdbx_seq_one_letter_code
_entity_poly.pdbx_strand_id
1 'polypeptide(L)'
;MKNLTRELMSKKLSFDQTYKRLKEVQPDDPLERYGLTFQQFDALLGKHQNDPKVKEGIHHIMGMPAKTDSPQEVPVVSADKVIEVHKFMLEEVEKLVEQFKTLKNQATYDSKTVTLTAQAMVGAKVEEKFDLTSEDIERAVVRYHEELATNKEFASVNMQMQKAMSYLMGAEKA
;
A
#
# COMPACT_ATOMS: atom_id res chain seq x y z
N MET A 1 -8.72 -1.15 8.82
CA MET A 1 -7.90 -0.05 8.26
C MET A 1 -8.60 1.30 8.29
N LYS A 2 -9.78 1.52 7.69
CA LYS A 2 -10.46 2.84 7.65
C LYS A 2 -10.59 3.56 9.01
N ASN A 3 -10.95 2.84 10.08
CA ASN A 3 -11.04 3.42 11.43
C ASN A 3 -9.68 3.85 11.99
N LEU A 4 -8.61 3.12 11.67
CA LEU A 4 -7.25 3.46 12.05
C LEU A 4 -6.76 4.69 11.28
N THR A 5 -7.06 4.80 9.99
CA THR A 5 -6.71 5.98 9.18
C THR A 5 -7.31 7.26 9.78
N ARG A 6 -8.60 7.24 10.14
CA ARG A 6 -9.26 8.37 10.83
C ARG A 6 -8.64 8.68 12.20
N GLU A 7 -8.24 7.65 12.95
CA GLU A 7 -7.54 7.82 14.23
C GLU A 7 -6.17 8.48 14.03
N LEU A 8 -5.43 8.10 12.98
CA LEU A 8 -4.13 8.68 12.65
C LEU A 8 -4.22 10.14 12.22
N MET A 9 -5.23 10.49 11.42
CA MET A 9 -5.49 11.88 11.03
C MET A 9 -5.88 12.75 12.23
N SER A 10 -6.62 12.21 13.20
CA SER A 10 -7.10 12.99 14.36
C SER A 10 -6.09 13.08 15.51
N LYS A 11 -5.31 12.04 15.78
CA LYS A 11 -4.43 11.96 16.96
C LYS A 11 -2.93 12.14 16.66
N LYS A 12 -2.52 12.21 15.39
CA LYS A 12 -1.11 12.33 14.96
C LYS A 12 -0.17 11.41 15.74
N LEU A 13 -0.49 10.11 15.75
CA LEU A 13 0.26 9.11 16.49
C LEU A 13 1.70 8.97 15.98
N SER A 14 2.63 8.66 16.88
CA SER A 14 4.01 8.33 16.50
C SER A 14 4.10 6.97 15.79
N PHE A 15 5.24 6.66 15.20
CA PHE A 15 5.49 5.35 14.56
C PHE A 15 5.25 4.18 15.52
N ASP A 16 5.82 4.24 16.73
CA ASP A 16 5.68 3.19 17.75
C ASP A 16 4.23 3.03 18.24
N GLN A 17 3.52 4.14 18.44
CA GLN A 17 2.11 4.13 18.83
C GLN A 17 1.24 3.52 17.72
N THR A 18 1.50 3.88 16.47
CA THR A 18 0.79 3.34 15.31
C THR A 18 1.06 1.85 15.13
N TYR A 19 2.31 1.43 15.28
CA TYR A 19 2.72 0.03 15.22
C TYR A 19 2.03 -0.82 16.29
N LYS A 20 2.02 -0.36 17.55
CA LYS A 20 1.32 -1.05 18.65
C LYS A 20 -0.18 -1.15 18.38
N ARG A 21 -0.80 -0.05 17.93
CA ARG A 21 -2.22 -0.04 17.60
C ARG A 21 -2.55 -1.00 16.46
N LEU A 22 -1.69 -1.07 15.45
CA LEU A 22 -1.83 -2.03 14.35
C LEU A 22 -1.79 -3.47 14.85
N LYS A 23 -0.88 -3.85 15.74
CA LYS A 23 -0.87 -5.20 16.32
C LYS A 23 -2.17 -5.58 17.01
N GLU A 24 -2.87 -4.63 17.61
CA GLU A 24 -4.14 -4.89 18.30
C GLU A 24 -5.32 -5.06 17.35
N VAL A 25 -5.27 -4.46 16.16
CA VAL A 25 -6.42 -4.41 15.23
C VAL A 25 -6.18 -5.13 13.92
N GLN A 26 -4.96 -5.63 13.68
CA GLN A 26 -4.61 -6.36 12.48
C GLN A 26 -5.38 -7.68 12.46
N PRO A 27 -6.18 -7.96 11.40
CA PRO A 27 -6.83 -9.25 11.27
C PRO A 27 -5.79 -10.35 11.07
N ASP A 28 -6.13 -11.57 11.49
CA ASP A 28 -5.32 -12.76 11.23
C ASP A 28 -5.01 -12.86 9.74
N ASP A 29 -3.76 -13.22 9.41
CA ASP A 29 -3.37 -13.41 8.02
C ASP A 29 -4.18 -14.58 7.43
N PRO A 30 -4.94 -14.35 6.35
CA PRO A 30 -5.72 -15.41 5.72
C PRO A 30 -4.84 -16.57 5.27
N LEU A 31 -3.62 -16.34 4.77
CA LEU A 31 -2.71 -17.40 4.37
C LEU A 31 -2.27 -18.24 5.57
N GLU A 32 -1.89 -17.59 6.68
CA GLU A 32 -1.51 -18.29 7.91
C GLU A 32 -2.67 -19.11 8.48
N ARG A 33 -3.91 -18.59 8.41
CA ARG A 33 -5.13 -19.31 8.78
C ARG A 33 -5.32 -20.60 7.98
N TYR A 34 -4.87 -20.62 6.73
CA TYR A 34 -4.89 -21.81 5.87
C TYR A 34 -3.56 -22.59 5.89
N GLY A 35 -2.61 -22.25 6.76
CA GLY A 35 -1.31 -22.90 6.87
C GLY A 35 -0.41 -22.70 5.66
N LEU A 36 -0.63 -21.64 4.88
CA LEU A 36 0.11 -21.31 3.67
C LEU A 36 1.13 -20.21 3.94
N THR A 37 2.33 -20.38 3.38
CA THR A 37 3.26 -19.27 3.22
C THR A 37 2.94 -18.47 1.95
N PHE A 38 3.41 -17.23 1.88
CA PHE A 38 3.29 -16.42 0.66
C PHE A 38 3.91 -17.11 -0.56
N GLN A 39 5.06 -17.77 -0.39
CA GLN A 39 5.73 -18.52 -1.47
C GLN A 39 4.89 -19.71 -1.96
N GLN A 40 4.23 -20.42 -1.05
CA GLN A 40 3.32 -21.51 -1.42
C GLN A 40 2.09 -20.99 -2.15
N PHE A 41 1.54 -19.86 -1.70
CA PHE A 41 0.42 -19.20 -2.36
C PHE A 41 0.80 -18.74 -3.77
N ASP A 42 1.94 -18.08 -3.94
CA ASP A 42 2.44 -17.63 -5.25
C ASP A 42 2.65 -18.81 -6.22
N ALA A 43 3.23 -19.91 -5.74
CA ALA A 43 3.38 -21.14 -6.52
C ALA A 43 2.01 -21.78 -6.91
N LEU A 44 1.00 -21.68 -6.04
CA LEU A 44 -0.37 -22.12 -6.36
C LEU A 44 -1.02 -21.23 -7.41
N LEU A 45 -0.86 -19.91 -7.31
CA LEU A 45 -1.34 -18.97 -8.32
C LEU A 45 -0.75 -19.27 -9.70
N GLY A 46 0.56 -19.55 -9.77
CA GLY A 46 1.24 -19.91 -11.01
C GLY A 46 0.65 -21.15 -11.69
N LYS A 47 0.20 -22.15 -10.92
CA LYS A 47 -0.45 -23.37 -11.44
C LYS A 47 -1.85 -23.10 -11.99
N HIS A 48 -2.55 -22.12 -11.44
CA HIS A 48 -3.93 -21.80 -11.80
C HIS A 48 -4.07 -20.47 -12.56
N GLN A 49 -2.98 -19.91 -13.09
CA GLN A 49 -2.96 -18.60 -13.75
C GLN A 49 -3.92 -18.49 -14.94
N ASN A 50 -4.34 -19.62 -15.53
CA ASN A 50 -5.28 -19.66 -16.66
C ASN A 50 -6.73 -19.92 -16.24
N ASP A 51 -6.99 -20.24 -14.97
CA ASP A 51 -8.35 -20.45 -14.46
C ASP A 51 -9.10 -19.11 -14.39
N PRO A 52 -10.25 -18.96 -15.06
CA PRO A 52 -11.02 -17.72 -15.07
C PRO A 52 -11.43 -17.23 -13.69
N LYS A 53 -11.76 -18.13 -12.75
CA LYS A 53 -12.16 -17.77 -11.38
C LYS A 53 -10.96 -17.31 -10.56
N VAL A 54 -9.80 -17.90 -10.78
CA VAL A 54 -8.55 -17.45 -10.14
C VAL A 54 -8.14 -16.09 -10.68
N LYS A 55 -8.23 -15.87 -11.99
CA LYS A 55 -8.02 -14.54 -12.58
C LYS A 55 -8.97 -13.51 -11.99
N GLU A 56 -10.26 -13.80 -11.91
CA GLU A 56 -11.26 -12.92 -11.32
C GLU A 56 -10.94 -12.59 -9.86
N GLY A 57 -10.56 -13.60 -9.06
CA GLY A 57 -10.11 -13.39 -7.68
C GLY A 57 -8.86 -12.50 -7.58
N ILE A 58 -7.85 -12.72 -8.44
CA ILE A 58 -6.64 -11.88 -8.51
C ILE A 58 -7.02 -10.44 -8.89
N HIS A 59 -7.88 -10.26 -9.89
CA HIS A 59 -8.36 -8.93 -10.31
C HIS A 59 -9.04 -8.19 -9.15
N HIS A 60 -9.88 -8.89 -8.38
CA HIS A 60 -10.54 -8.32 -7.22
C HIS A 60 -9.56 -7.95 -6.11
N ILE A 61 -8.57 -8.80 -5.83
CA ILE A 61 -7.50 -8.54 -4.84
C ILE A 61 -6.63 -7.34 -5.26
N MET A 62 -6.33 -7.22 -6.56
CA MET A 62 -5.52 -6.13 -7.10
C MET A 62 -6.28 -4.81 -7.25
N GLY A 63 -7.53 -4.72 -6.78
CA GLY A 63 -8.33 -3.50 -6.88
C GLY A 63 -8.64 -3.11 -8.32
N MET A 64 -8.48 -4.03 -9.29
CA MET A 64 -8.96 -3.78 -10.64
C MET A 64 -10.48 -3.65 -10.56
N PRO A 65 -11.07 -2.57 -11.11
CA PRO A 65 -12.49 -2.36 -11.03
C PRO A 65 -13.17 -3.57 -11.68
N ALA A 66 -13.96 -4.28 -10.88
CA ALA A 66 -15.00 -5.13 -11.44
C ALA A 66 -15.79 -4.23 -12.40
N LYS A 67 -16.07 -4.70 -13.62
CA LYS A 67 -16.96 -4.00 -14.56
C LYS A 67 -18.27 -3.75 -13.82
N THR A 68 -18.40 -2.57 -13.26
CA THR A 68 -19.58 -2.12 -12.53
C THR A 68 -20.12 -1.00 -13.39
N ASP A 69 -21.25 -1.27 -14.04
CA ASP A 69 -21.99 -0.36 -14.94
C ASP A 69 -22.59 0.85 -14.19
N SER A 70 -21.97 1.28 -13.09
CA SER A 70 -22.46 2.36 -12.25
C SER A 70 -21.63 3.63 -12.49
N PRO A 71 -22.21 4.67 -13.10
CA PRO A 71 -21.60 5.99 -13.23
C PRO A 71 -21.73 6.71 -11.89
N GLN A 72 -21.01 6.27 -10.86
CA GLN A 72 -20.75 7.16 -9.74
C GLN A 72 -19.62 8.09 -10.19
N GLU A 73 -19.94 9.38 -10.28
CA GLU A 73 -19.00 10.47 -10.53
C GLU A 73 -17.97 10.50 -9.39
N VAL A 74 -16.95 9.66 -9.52
CA VAL A 74 -15.73 9.74 -8.72
C VAL A 74 -15.01 11.05 -9.09
N PRO A 75 -14.42 11.79 -8.15
CA PRO A 75 -13.58 12.94 -8.49
C PRO A 75 -12.60 12.55 -9.59
N VAL A 76 -12.62 13.28 -10.71
CA VAL A 76 -11.71 13.01 -11.83
C VAL A 76 -10.33 13.48 -11.41
N VAL A 77 -9.61 12.62 -10.68
CA VAL A 77 -8.19 12.81 -10.35
C VAL A 77 -7.42 12.65 -11.66
N SER A 78 -6.75 13.71 -12.13
CA SER A 78 -5.95 13.62 -13.36
C SER A 78 -4.72 12.72 -13.19
N ALA A 79 -4.17 12.22 -14.29
CA ALA A 79 -2.90 11.46 -14.27
C ALA A 79 -1.77 12.25 -13.59
N ASP A 80 -1.64 13.55 -13.87
CA ASP A 80 -0.68 14.44 -13.19
C ASP A 80 -0.88 14.46 -11.67
N LYS A 81 -2.14 14.49 -11.22
CA LYS A 81 -2.46 14.47 -9.80
C LYS A 81 -2.11 13.13 -9.15
N VAL A 82 -2.29 12.02 -9.86
CA VAL A 82 -1.83 10.69 -9.42
C VAL A 82 -0.31 10.69 -9.20
N ILE A 83 0.45 11.26 -10.13
CA ILE A 83 1.91 11.36 -10.02
C ILE A 83 2.31 12.23 -8.83
N GLU A 84 1.65 13.38 -8.64
CA GLU A 84 1.88 14.27 -7.49
C GLU A 84 1.64 13.54 -6.16
N VAL A 85 0.55 12.77 -6.06
CA VAL A 85 0.24 11.96 -4.89
C VAL A 85 1.33 10.90 -4.65
N HIS A 86 1.77 10.19 -5.70
CA HIS A 86 2.83 9.17 -5.56
C HIS A 86 4.18 9.78 -5.15
N LYS A 87 4.52 10.97 -5.62
CA LYS A 87 5.70 11.71 -5.16
C LYS A 87 5.61 12.04 -3.68
N PHE A 88 4.47 12.55 -3.24
CA PHE A 88 4.26 12.83 -1.83
C PHE A 88 4.32 11.56 -0.97
N MET A 89 3.73 10.46 -1.44
CA MET A 89 3.86 9.17 -0.77
C MET A 89 5.32 8.76 -0.64
N LEU A 90 6.14 8.96 -1.67
CA LEU A 90 7.55 8.57 -1.68
C LEU A 90 8.32 9.36 -0.62
N GLU A 91 8.15 10.69 -0.60
CA GLU A 91 8.76 11.56 0.41
C GLU A 91 8.39 11.11 1.83
N GLU A 92 7.13 10.74 2.07
CA GLU A 92 6.68 10.30 3.39
C GLU A 92 7.21 8.91 3.76
N VAL A 93 7.31 7.98 2.80
CA VAL A 93 7.95 6.67 3.02
C VAL A 93 9.45 6.83 3.31
N GLU A 94 10.15 7.69 2.58
CA GLU A 94 11.57 7.96 2.80
C GLU A 94 11.83 8.55 4.19
N LYS A 95 11.02 9.52 4.63
CA LYS A 95 11.07 10.05 6.01
C LYS A 95 10.84 8.95 7.05
N LEU A 96 9.90 8.03 6.81
CA LEU A 96 9.65 6.91 7.71
C LEU A 96 10.81 5.91 7.72
N VAL A 97 11.44 5.64 6.58
CA VAL A 97 12.65 4.81 6.48
C VAL A 97 13.80 5.44 7.28
N GLU A 98 14.01 6.74 7.16
CA GLU A 98 15.01 7.47 7.95
C GLU A 98 14.71 7.41 9.45
N GLN A 99 13.46 7.67 9.84
CA GLN A 99 13.04 7.52 11.24
C GLN A 99 13.29 6.10 11.74
N PHE A 100 12.89 5.09 10.97
CA PHE A 100 13.09 3.69 11.32
C PHE A 100 14.59 3.38 11.47
N LYS A 101 15.46 3.84 10.56
CA LYS A 101 16.93 3.72 10.62
C LYS A 101 17.55 4.23 11.92
N THR A 102 16.98 5.26 12.51
CA THR A 102 17.46 5.82 13.78
C THR A 102 17.01 5.05 15.03
N LEU A 103 16.09 4.09 14.90
CA LEU A 103 15.59 3.31 16.04
C LEU A 103 16.61 2.28 16.50
N LYS A 104 17.07 2.38 17.74
CA LYS A 104 18.03 1.43 18.33
C LYS A 104 17.51 0.00 18.45
N ASN A 105 16.20 -0.19 18.44
CA ASN A 105 15.51 -1.48 18.62
C ASN A 105 14.83 -2.00 17.35
N GLN A 106 15.28 -1.59 16.15
CA GLN A 106 14.73 -2.08 14.87
C GLN A 106 14.53 -3.60 14.81
N ALA A 107 15.47 -4.38 15.37
CA ALA A 107 15.41 -5.84 15.37
C ALA A 107 14.22 -6.42 16.14
N THR A 108 13.58 -5.64 17.02
CA THR A 108 12.41 -6.06 17.81
C THR A 108 11.09 -5.90 17.06
N TYR A 109 11.09 -5.19 15.93
CA TYR A 109 9.90 -4.99 15.11
C TYR A 109 9.80 -6.07 14.04
N ASP A 110 8.59 -6.62 13.86
CA ASP A 110 8.34 -7.53 12.75
C ASP A 110 8.11 -6.72 11.46
N SER A 111 8.75 -7.16 10.37
CA SER A 111 8.76 -6.43 9.11
C SER A 111 7.36 -6.23 8.51
N LYS A 112 6.43 -7.15 8.79
CA LYS A 112 5.06 -7.13 8.27
C LYS A 112 4.26 -5.99 8.90
N THR A 113 4.22 -5.92 10.23
CA THR A 113 3.55 -4.83 10.95
C THR A 113 4.28 -3.50 10.72
N VAL A 114 5.60 -3.47 10.56
CA VAL A 114 6.34 -2.26 10.13
C VAL A 114 5.85 -1.75 8.78
N THR A 115 5.71 -2.63 7.79
CA THR A 115 5.24 -2.26 6.45
C THR A 115 3.80 -1.74 6.50
N LEU A 116 2.92 -2.41 7.24
CA LEU A 116 1.53 -1.97 7.42
C LEU A 116 1.46 -0.63 8.18
N THR A 117 2.35 -0.39 9.13
CA THR A 117 2.47 0.88 9.86
C THR A 117 2.81 2.01 8.91
N ALA A 118 3.82 1.81 8.06
CA ALA A 118 4.19 2.79 7.06
C ALA A 118 3.05 3.08 6.09
N GLN A 119 2.40 2.05 5.56
CA GLN A 119 1.23 2.19 4.67
C GLN A 119 0.09 2.97 5.33
N ALA A 120 -0.24 2.67 6.59
CA ALA A 120 -1.31 3.35 7.32
C ALA A 120 -0.98 4.83 7.57
N MET A 121 0.25 5.15 7.98
CA MET A 121 0.68 6.52 8.22
C MET A 121 0.73 7.35 6.94
N VAL A 122 1.25 6.78 5.86
CA VAL A 122 1.31 7.44 4.55
C VAL A 122 -0.10 7.65 3.99
N GLY A 123 -0.95 6.63 4.05
CA GLY A 123 -2.35 6.73 3.63
C GLY A 123 -3.11 7.84 4.36
N ALA A 124 -2.96 7.93 5.69
CA ALA A 124 -3.56 9.00 6.49
C ALA A 124 -3.07 10.40 6.08
N LYS A 125 -1.78 10.57 5.80
CA LYS A 125 -1.22 11.86 5.36
C LYS A 125 -1.66 12.25 3.96
N VAL A 126 -1.82 11.27 3.07
CA VAL A 126 -2.33 11.50 1.72
C VAL A 126 -3.79 11.95 1.78
N GLU A 127 -4.62 11.26 2.56
CA GLU A 127 -6.03 11.63 2.76
C GLU A 127 -6.13 13.02 3.39
N GLU A 128 -5.30 13.36 4.39
CA GLU A 128 -5.25 14.70 5.00
C GLU A 128 -4.82 15.80 4.01
N LYS A 129 -3.85 15.53 3.12
CA LYS A 129 -3.29 16.54 2.22
C LYS A 129 -4.10 16.75 0.94
N PHE A 130 -4.66 15.68 0.39
CA PHE A 130 -5.27 15.69 -0.94
C PHE A 130 -6.79 15.48 -0.92
N ASP A 131 -7.38 15.14 0.24
CA ASP A 131 -8.79 14.78 0.35
C ASP A 131 -9.18 13.62 -0.59
N LEU A 132 -8.24 12.68 -0.77
CA LEU A 132 -8.39 11.49 -1.61
C LEU A 132 -8.21 10.24 -0.75
N THR A 133 -9.14 9.29 -0.85
CA THR A 133 -8.98 8.00 -0.19
C THR A 133 -8.03 7.10 -0.97
N SER A 134 -7.52 6.04 -0.34
CA SER A 134 -6.73 5.03 -1.04
C SER A 134 -7.47 4.43 -2.24
N GLU A 135 -8.78 4.23 -2.13
CA GLU A 135 -9.59 3.71 -3.24
C GLU A 135 -9.75 4.72 -4.39
N ASP A 136 -9.77 6.02 -4.13
CA ASP A 136 -9.76 7.04 -5.19
C ASP A 136 -8.47 6.96 -6.01
N ILE A 137 -7.34 6.82 -5.32
CA ILE A 137 -6.01 6.77 -5.93
C ILE A 137 -5.85 5.47 -6.73
N GLU A 138 -6.24 4.32 -6.17
CA GLU A 138 -6.21 3.03 -6.87
C GLU A 138 -7.06 3.06 -8.15
N ARG A 139 -8.29 3.60 -8.06
CA ARG A 139 -9.14 3.77 -9.24
C ARG A 139 -8.51 4.67 -10.29
N ALA A 140 -7.88 5.77 -9.87
CA ALA A 140 -7.21 6.69 -10.78
C ALA A 140 -6.00 6.02 -11.46
N VAL A 141 -5.18 5.28 -10.72
CA VAL A 141 -4.05 4.51 -11.29
C VAL A 141 -4.55 3.52 -12.34
N VAL A 142 -5.64 2.81 -12.08
CA VAL A 142 -6.21 1.90 -13.08
C VAL A 142 -6.77 2.67 -14.27
N ARG A 143 -7.49 3.77 -14.05
CA ARG A 143 -8.07 4.58 -15.13
C ARG A 143 -7.02 5.11 -16.10
N TYR A 144 -5.87 5.55 -15.58
CA TYR A 144 -4.79 6.15 -16.36
C TYR A 144 -3.64 5.18 -16.62
N HIS A 145 -3.85 3.87 -16.51
CA HIS A 145 -2.77 2.88 -16.52
C HIS A 145 -1.90 2.96 -17.79
N GLU A 146 -2.47 3.24 -18.96
CA GLU A 146 -1.72 3.34 -20.24
C GLU A 146 -0.82 4.58 -20.26
N GLU A 147 -1.36 5.72 -19.84
CA GLU A 147 -0.64 6.99 -19.77
C GLU A 147 0.50 6.90 -18.74
N LEU A 148 0.18 6.43 -17.54
CA LEU A 148 1.11 6.25 -16.44
C LEU A 148 2.22 5.24 -16.78
N ALA A 149 1.92 4.18 -17.53
CA ALA A 149 2.91 3.17 -17.94
C ALA A 149 4.01 3.75 -18.85
N THR A 150 3.70 4.79 -19.63
CA THR A 150 4.68 5.46 -20.51
C THR A 150 5.36 6.66 -19.85
N ASN A 151 4.85 7.08 -18.69
CA ASN A 151 5.36 8.24 -17.97
C ASN A 151 6.64 7.88 -17.18
N LYS A 152 7.78 8.44 -17.62
CA LYS A 152 9.11 8.20 -17.01
C LYS A 152 9.18 8.61 -15.55
N GLU A 153 8.46 9.67 -15.18
CA GLU A 153 8.45 10.17 -13.82
C GLU A 153 7.68 9.23 -12.89
N PHE A 154 6.50 8.79 -13.31
CA PHE A 154 5.72 7.80 -12.57
C PHE A 154 6.51 6.49 -12.39
N ALA A 155 7.19 6.01 -13.44
CA ALA A 155 8.06 4.84 -13.36
C ALA A 155 9.21 5.03 -12.35
N SER A 156 9.88 6.19 -12.37
CA SER A 156 10.95 6.52 -11.44
C SER A 156 10.48 6.57 -9.99
N VAL A 157 9.32 7.19 -9.73
CA VAL A 157 8.73 7.29 -8.40
C VAL A 157 8.37 5.90 -7.86
N ASN A 158 7.74 5.05 -8.67
CA ASN A 158 7.40 3.69 -8.26
C ASN A 158 8.62 2.82 -7.97
N MET A 159 9.68 2.95 -8.77
CA MET A 159 10.93 2.21 -8.53
C MET A 159 11.59 2.63 -7.20
N GLN A 160 11.61 3.94 -6.92
CA GLN A 160 12.14 4.46 -5.65
C GLN A 160 11.25 4.04 -4.46
N MET A 161 9.93 4.07 -4.63
CA MET A 161 8.97 3.60 -3.63
C MET A 161 9.20 2.12 -3.28
N GLN A 162 9.36 1.27 -4.31
CA GLN A 162 9.63 -0.16 -4.13
C GLN A 162 10.94 -0.38 -3.36
N LYS A 163 11.98 0.39 -3.65
CA LYS A 163 13.24 0.33 -2.92
C LYS A 163 13.06 0.72 -1.44
N ALA A 164 12.42 1.86 -1.18
CA ALA A 164 12.19 2.35 0.19
C ALA A 164 11.32 1.37 1.01
N MET A 165 10.28 0.80 0.41
CA MET A 165 9.44 -0.23 1.03
C MET A 165 10.19 -1.55 1.26
N SER A 166 11.07 -1.95 0.34
CA SER A 166 11.89 -3.18 0.49
C SER A 166 12.79 -3.14 1.72
N TYR A 167 13.28 -1.95 2.07
CA TYR A 167 14.02 -1.73 3.32
C TYR A 167 13.14 -2.03 4.56
N LEU A 168 11.91 -1.52 4.58
CA LEU A 168 10.95 -1.73 5.68
C LEU A 168 10.48 -3.19 5.80
N MET A 169 10.35 -3.89 4.67
CA MET A 169 10.07 -5.33 4.62
C MET A 169 11.25 -6.19 5.12
N GLY A 170 12.43 -5.59 5.31
CA GLY A 170 13.63 -6.27 5.77
C GLY A 170 14.38 -7.03 4.67
N ALA A 171 14.05 -6.80 3.39
CA ALA A 171 14.74 -7.39 2.25
C ALA A 171 16.15 -6.79 2.02
N GLU A 172 16.40 -5.57 2.53
CA GLU A 172 17.70 -4.89 2.51
C GLU A 172 18.37 -4.80 3.91
N LYS A 173 18.06 -5.72 4.83
CA LYS A 173 18.82 -5.82 6.09
C LYS A 173 20.22 -6.39 5.78
N ALA A 174 21.20 -5.50 5.64
CA ALA A 174 22.64 -5.83 5.66
C ALA A 174 23.08 -6.24 7.07
#